data_AF-A0A4V1RX24-F1
#
_entry.id   AF-A0A4V1RX24-F1
#
_cell.length_a   1.000
_cell.length_b   1.000
_cell.length_c   1.000
_cell.angle_alpha   90.00
_cell.angle_beta   90.00
_cell.angle_gamma   90.00
#
_symmetry.space_group_name_H-M   'P 1'
#
loop_
_entity.id
_entity.type
_entity.pdbx_description
1 polymer ?
#
loop_
_entity_poly.entity_id
_entity_poly.type
_entity_poly.pdbx_seq_one_letter_code
_entity_poly.pdbx_strand_id
1 'polypeptide(L)'
;MLPSSLFSIYQQYKEDTDSVASWLASTAKACGYPSDLLTPTGIQTKGTGRLKGKARRDAKKQNTYVPTPLHTIPKYVIAVKDFIPLAEFIFASKPLIPVPPSFAETLDRVIHVRAKFGAQLIDHGMKPSTKSDATHSFFVGILEKVRDVLRPRMPAGT
;
A
#
# COMPACT_ATOMS: atom_id res chain seq x y z
N MET A 1 16.03 13.40 17.15
CA MET A 1 16.07 11.95 16.86
C MET A 1 14.68 11.40 17.12
N LEU A 2 14.08 10.63 16.21
CA LEU A 2 12.79 9.99 16.48
C LEU A 2 13.01 8.86 17.52
N PRO A 3 12.16 8.71 18.54
CA PRO A 3 12.17 7.53 19.41
C PRO A 3 12.16 6.23 18.59
N SER A 4 12.98 5.24 18.95
CA SER A 4 13.11 3.97 18.21
C SER A 4 11.78 3.23 18.07
N SER A 5 10.88 3.37 19.04
CA SER A 5 9.51 2.85 19.00
C SER A 5 8.69 3.45 17.87
N LEU A 6 8.72 4.77 17.70
CA LEU A 6 8.01 5.48 16.62
C LEU A 6 8.56 5.12 15.23
N PHE A 7 9.87 4.89 15.14
CA PHE A 7 10.48 4.44 13.89
C PHE A 7 9.97 3.05 13.49
N SER A 8 9.96 2.09 14.43
CA SER A 8 9.45 0.75 14.19
C SER A 8 7.96 0.74 13.83
N ILE A 9 7.14 1.53 14.52
CA ILE A 9 5.70 1.69 14.21
C ILE A 9 5.50 2.25 12.79
N TYR A 10 6.29 3.26 12.42
CA TYR A 10 6.23 3.84 11.09
C TYR A 10 6.69 2.85 10.01
N GLN A 11 7.70 2.03 10.29
CA GLN A 11 8.15 0.98 9.38
C GLN A 11 7.06 -0.09 9.20
N GLN A 12 6.43 -0.57 10.28
CA GLN A 12 5.34 -1.53 10.22
C GLN A 12 4.18 -0.99 9.36
N TYR A 13 3.81 0.28 9.55
CA TYR A 13 2.81 0.94 8.71
C TYR A 13 3.17 0.89 7.22
N LYS A 14 4.44 1.11 6.87
CA LYS A 14 4.91 1.08 5.48
C LYS A 14 4.83 -0.33 4.88
N GLU A 15 5.25 -1.34 5.64
CA GLU A 15 5.21 -2.75 5.23
C GLU A 15 3.77 -3.24 5.07
N ASP A 16 2.88 -2.87 5.99
CA ASP A 16 1.46 -3.23 5.91
C ASP A 16 0.77 -2.54 4.73
N THR A 17 1.09 -1.26 4.48
CA THR A 17 0.58 -0.53 3.32
C THR A 17 1.01 -1.19 2.01
N ASP A 18 2.29 -1.56 1.90
CA ASP A 18 2.84 -2.23 0.71
C ASP A 18 2.19 -3.62 0.53
N SER A 19 1.90 -4.33 1.61
CA SER A 19 1.21 -5.63 1.60
C SER A 19 -0.24 -5.51 1.13
N VAL A 20 -0.99 -4.51 1.66
CA VAL A 20 -2.37 -4.23 1.23
C VAL A 20 -2.42 -3.87 -0.25
N ALA A 21 -1.53 -2.96 -0.69
CA ALA A 21 -1.42 -2.55 -2.08
C ALA A 21 -1.11 -3.74 -3.01
N SER A 22 -0.17 -4.59 -2.61
CA SER A 22 0.23 -5.76 -3.39
C SER A 22 -0.89 -6.78 -3.51
N TRP A 23 -1.64 -7.02 -2.43
CA TRP A 23 -2.78 -7.93 -2.46
C TRP A 23 -3.91 -7.39 -3.35
N LEU A 24 -4.26 -6.10 -3.23
CA LEU A 24 -5.30 -5.49 -4.08
C LEU A 24 -4.93 -5.60 -5.57
N ALA A 25 -3.71 -5.25 -5.93
CA ALA A 25 -3.28 -5.25 -7.33
C ALA A 25 -3.18 -6.67 -7.90
N SER A 26 -2.55 -7.61 -7.18
CA SER A 26 -2.41 -9.00 -7.64
C SER A 26 -3.75 -9.71 -7.73
N THR A 27 -4.64 -9.51 -6.76
CA THR A 27 -5.96 -10.13 -6.73
C THR A 27 -6.85 -9.53 -7.81
N ALA A 28 -6.90 -8.21 -7.97
CA ALA A 28 -7.66 -7.59 -9.05
C ALA A 28 -7.16 -8.05 -10.43
N LYS A 29 -5.84 -8.18 -10.61
CA LYS A 29 -5.27 -8.73 -11.84
C LYS A 29 -5.72 -10.18 -12.07
N ALA A 30 -5.73 -11.02 -11.04
CA ALA A 30 -6.23 -12.39 -11.12
C ALA A 30 -7.73 -12.46 -11.47
N CYS A 31 -8.51 -11.46 -11.04
CA CYS A 31 -9.92 -11.27 -11.43
C CYS A 31 -10.11 -10.74 -12.87
N GLY A 32 -9.03 -10.44 -13.60
CA GLY A 32 -9.10 -9.88 -14.96
C GLY A 32 -9.06 -8.36 -15.05
N TYR A 33 -8.66 -7.64 -13.99
CA TYR A 33 -8.46 -6.20 -14.05
C TYR A 33 -7.34 -5.86 -15.04
N PRO A 34 -7.52 -4.87 -15.95
CA PRO A 34 -6.50 -4.54 -16.95
C PRO A 34 -5.19 -4.13 -16.29
N SER A 35 -4.10 -4.82 -16.59
CA SER A 35 -2.78 -4.50 -16.03
C SER A 35 -2.29 -3.11 -16.46
N ASP A 36 -2.78 -2.59 -17.59
CA ASP A 36 -2.47 -1.23 -18.07
C ASP A 36 -3.06 -0.13 -17.16
N LEU A 37 -4.12 -0.44 -16.41
CA LEU A 37 -4.72 0.45 -15.41
C LEU A 37 -4.02 0.31 -14.05
N LEU A 38 -3.38 -0.82 -13.78
CA LEU A 38 -2.45 -1.01 -12.67
C LEU A 38 -1.11 -0.38 -13.03
N THR A 39 -1.09 0.92 -13.32
CA THR A 39 0.17 1.58 -13.65
C THR A 39 1.11 1.48 -12.45
N PRO A 40 2.29 0.82 -12.55
CA PRO A 40 3.37 1.19 -11.68
C PRO A 40 3.68 2.63 -12.06
N THR A 41 3.44 3.59 -11.16
CA THR A 41 3.94 4.94 -11.39
C THR A 41 5.46 4.87 -11.25
N GLY A 42 6.09 4.50 -12.35
CA GLY A 42 7.46 4.04 -12.45
C GLY A 42 7.61 3.12 -13.67
N ILE A 43 7.86 3.74 -14.83
CA ILE A 43 8.08 3.14 -16.15
C ILE A 43 6.80 3.01 -17.00
N GLN A 44 6.30 4.16 -17.47
CA GLN A 44 5.63 4.22 -18.77
C GLN A 44 6.70 4.10 -19.85
N THR A 45 6.84 2.91 -20.47
CA THR A 45 7.47 2.82 -21.79
C THR A 45 6.45 3.22 -22.84
N LYS A 46 6.50 4.48 -23.28
CA LYS A 46 6.44 4.95 -24.69
C LYS A 46 6.10 6.45 -24.70
N GLY A 47 7.06 7.26 -25.15
CA GLY A 47 6.87 8.69 -25.38
C GLY A 47 8.14 9.48 -25.11
N THR A 48 8.85 9.82 -26.17
CA THR A 48 9.99 10.74 -26.19
C THR A 48 9.65 12.07 -25.51
N GLY A 49 10.33 12.42 -24.40
CA GLY A 49 10.09 13.73 -23.78
C GLY A 49 10.80 13.98 -22.45
N ARG A 50 12.05 14.46 -22.54
CA ARG A 50 12.77 15.27 -21.55
C ARG A 50 13.02 14.66 -20.15
N LEU A 51 14.18 14.01 -20.01
CA LEU A 51 14.87 13.83 -18.73
C LEU A 51 15.23 15.19 -18.10
N LYS A 52 14.87 15.43 -16.83
CA LYS A 52 15.58 16.43 -16.02
C LYS A 52 15.58 16.10 -14.52
N GLY A 53 16.77 15.73 -14.03
CA GLY A 53 17.41 16.38 -12.88
C GLY A 53 17.05 15.95 -11.46
N LYS A 54 17.53 14.78 -11.02
CA LYS A 54 18.23 14.50 -9.73
C LYS A 54 18.33 13.01 -9.36
N ALA A 55 17.74 12.11 -10.14
CA ALA A 55 17.77 10.66 -9.90
C ALA A 55 18.97 9.92 -10.53
N ARG A 56 20.18 10.51 -10.58
CA ARG A 56 21.29 9.91 -11.36
C ARG A 56 22.67 9.83 -10.71
N ARG A 57 22.79 9.87 -9.38
CA ARG A 57 24.12 9.66 -8.75
C ARG A 57 24.29 8.48 -7.79
N ASP A 58 23.23 7.83 -7.30
CA ASP A 58 23.43 6.73 -6.33
C ASP A 58 23.15 5.31 -6.87
N ALA A 59 22.61 5.15 -8.08
CA ALA A 59 22.33 3.83 -8.66
C ALA A 59 23.49 3.26 -9.50
N LYS A 60 24.74 3.45 -9.06
CA LYS A 60 25.89 2.77 -9.68
C LYS A 60 26.90 2.35 -8.62
N LYS A 61 26.56 1.30 -7.87
CA LYS A 61 27.52 0.37 -7.27
C LYS A 61 26.76 -0.85 -6.72
N GLN A 62 27.28 -2.02 -7.08
CA GLN A 62 26.94 -3.38 -6.59
C GLN A 62 25.70 -4.01 -7.21
N ASN A 63 25.70 -5.26 -7.68
CA ASN A 63 26.75 -6.21 -8.04
C ASN A 63 26.00 -7.27 -8.87
N THR A 64 26.67 -7.81 -9.88
CA THR A 64 26.17 -8.90 -10.71
C THR A 64 25.94 -10.13 -9.82
N TYR A 65 24.68 -10.41 -9.52
CA TYR A 65 24.25 -11.74 -9.08
C TYR A 65 22.91 -12.00 -9.72
N VAL A 66 22.83 -13.08 -10.48
CA VAL A 66 21.58 -13.61 -11.04
C VAL A 66 21.05 -14.58 -9.99
N PRO A 67 19.95 -14.28 -9.26
CA PRO A 67 19.28 -15.31 -8.50
C PRO A 67 18.18 -15.92 -9.37
N THR A 68 18.19 -17.25 -9.40
CA THR A 68 17.08 -18.16 -9.71
C THR A 68 15.71 -17.60 -9.26
N PRO A 69 14.61 -17.84 -10.00
CA PRO A 69 13.33 -17.19 -9.75
C PRO A 69 12.63 -17.83 -8.54
N LEU A 70 13.04 -17.44 -7.34
CA LEU A 70 12.26 -17.63 -6.13
C LEU A 70 11.19 -16.54 -6.13
N HIS A 71 9.94 -16.92 -6.46
CA HIS A 71 8.69 -16.16 -6.28
C HIS A 71 8.87 -14.73 -5.77
N THR A 72 9.37 -13.82 -6.63
CA THR A 72 9.43 -12.41 -6.30
C THR A 72 8.02 -11.89 -6.43
N ILE A 73 7.32 -11.71 -5.31
CA ILE A 73 6.04 -11.00 -5.29
C ILE A 73 6.31 -9.64 -5.94
N PRO A 74 5.72 -9.33 -7.11
CA PRO A 74 5.97 -8.06 -7.76
C PRO A 74 5.55 -6.96 -6.79
N LYS A 75 6.45 -6.03 -6.49
CA LYS A 75 6.14 -4.88 -5.64
C LYS A 75 5.18 -3.97 -6.41
N TYR A 76 3.90 -4.00 -6.07
CA TYR A 76 2.90 -3.17 -6.73
C TYR A 76 2.90 -1.76 -6.14
N VAL A 77 3.15 -0.77 -6.99
CA VAL A 77 2.97 0.64 -6.65
C VAL A 77 1.65 1.10 -7.25
N ILE A 78 0.57 1.02 -6.48
CA ILE A 78 -0.75 1.53 -6.88
C ILE A 78 -0.94 2.97 -6.41
N ALA A 79 -1.65 3.80 -7.18
CA ALA A 79 -1.97 5.14 -6.72
C ALA A 79 -3.04 5.06 -5.64
N VAL A 80 -3.03 6.02 -4.70
CA VAL A 80 -4.01 6.10 -3.60
C VAL A 80 -5.46 6.10 -4.13
N LYS A 81 -5.71 6.73 -5.28
CA LYS A 81 -7.01 6.77 -5.96
C LYS A 81 -7.51 5.40 -6.44
N ASP A 82 -6.62 4.42 -6.60
CA ASP A 82 -6.96 3.11 -7.17
C ASP A 82 -7.33 2.09 -6.09
N PHE A 83 -7.08 2.37 -4.80
CA PHE A 83 -7.38 1.45 -3.70
C PHE A 83 -8.85 1.01 -3.67
N ILE A 84 -9.78 1.96 -3.71
CA ILE A 84 -11.22 1.69 -3.68
C ILE A 84 -11.69 1.01 -4.98
N PRO A 85 -11.38 1.53 -6.19
CA PRO A 85 -11.73 0.85 -7.44
C PRO A 85 -11.25 -0.60 -7.53
N LEU A 86 -10.06 -0.91 -7.03
CA LEU A 86 -9.54 -2.28 -7.00
C LEU A 86 -10.33 -3.17 -6.04
N ALA A 87 -10.67 -2.65 -4.85
CA ALA A 87 -11.50 -3.38 -3.89
C ALA A 87 -12.90 -3.67 -4.45
N GLU A 88 -13.55 -2.68 -5.08
CA GLU A 88 -14.85 -2.83 -5.72
C GLU A 88 -14.80 -3.86 -6.86
N PHE A 89 -13.75 -3.82 -7.67
CA PHE A 89 -13.57 -4.79 -8.75
C PHE A 89 -13.42 -6.23 -8.23
N ILE A 90 -12.60 -6.42 -7.18
CA ILE A 90 -12.44 -7.74 -6.53
C ILE A 90 -13.78 -8.22 -5.97
N PHE A 91 -14.54 -7.34 -5.31
CA PHE A 91 -15.85 -7.67 -4.76
C PHE A 91 -16.84 -8.11 -5.85
N ALA A 92 -16.88 -7.40 -6.98
CA ALA A 92 -17.75 -7.66 -8.11
C ALA A 92 -17.30 -8.85 -8.98
N SER A 93 -16.07 -9.33 -8.80
CA SER A 93 -15.49 -10.40 -9.62
C SER A 93 -16.22 -11.75 -9.49
N LYS A 94 -16.14 -12.54 -10.56
CA LYS A 94 -16.64 -13.92 -10.63
C LYS A 94 -15.50 -14.82 -11.13
N PRO A 95 -15.16 -15.92 -10.41
CA PRO A 95 -15.79 -16.43 -9.19
C PRO A 95 -15.57 -15.53 -7.96
N LEU A 96 -16.38 -15.72 -6.91
CA LEU A 96 -16.22 -14.98 -5.66
C LEU A 96 -14.86 -15.29 -5.03
N ILE A 97 -14.04 -14.25 -4.82
CA ILE A 97 -12.77 -14.39 -4.11
C ILE A 97 -12.99 -14.19 -2.60
N PRO A 98 -12.65 -15.17 -1.75
CA PRO A 98 -12.62 -14.99 -0.31
C PRO A 98 -11.41 -14.13 0.09
N VAL A 99 -11.60 -13.22 1.04
CA VAL A 99 -10.51 -12.39 1.55
C VAL A 99 -9.73 -13.20 2.60
N PRO A 100 -8.40 -13.35 2.46
CA PRO A 100 -7.61 -14.06 3.46
C PRO A 100 -7.66 -13.40 4.85
N PRO A 101 -7.75 -14.16 5.95
CA PRO A 101 -7.73 -13.60 7.31
C PRO A 101 -6.51 -12.71 7.56
N SER A 102 -5.34 -13.13 7.10
CA SER A 102 -4.10 -12.36 7.22
C SER A 102 -4.15 -11.00 6.53
N PHE A 103 -4.86 -10.89 5.40
CA PHE A 103 -5.08 -9.61 4.74
C PHE A 103 -6.02 -8.72 5.56
N ALA A 104 -7.11 -9.28 6.09
CA ALA A 104 -8.05 -8.53 6.94
C ALA A 104 -7.34 -7.98 8.19
N GLU A 105 -6.55 -8.81 8.88
CA GLU A 105 -5.74 -8.40 10.03
C GLU A 105 -4.72 -7.31 9.66
N THR A 106 -4.04 -7.46 8.52
CA THR A 106 -3.07 -6.46 8.04
C THR A 106 -3.76 -5.13 7.74
N LEU A 107 -4.95 -5.18 7.13
CA LEU A 107 -5.75 -4.00 6.82
C LEU A 107 -6.23 -3.28 8.09
N ASP A 108 -6.73 -4.02 9.08
CA ASP A 108 -7.12 -3.45 10.36
C ASP A 108 -5.91 -2.88 11.13
N ARG A 109 -4.77 -3.57 11.10
CA ARG A 109 -3.53 -3.10 11.73
C ARG A 109 -3.05 -1.79 11.12
N VAL A 110 -3.01 -1.67 9.79
CA VAL A 110 -2.56 -0.42 9.14
C VAL A 110 -3.51 0.75 9.40
N ILE A 111 -4.83 0.51 9.43
CA ILE A 111 -5.83 1.51 9.81
C ILE A 111 -5.56 1.98 11.25
N HIS A 112 -5.41 1.04 12.18
CA HIS A 112 -5.18 1.33 13.59
C HIS A 112 -3.90 2.14 13.83
N VAL A 113 -2.78 1.65 13.30
CA VAL A 113 -1.48 2.29 13.46
C VAL A 113 -1.50 3.70 12.89
N ARG A 114 -2.08 3.88 11.70
CA ARG A 114 -2.10 5.18 11.04
C ARG A 114 -3.03 6.18 11.72
N ALA A 115 -4.20 5.73 12.19
CA ALA A 115 -5.15 6.57 12.90
C ALA A 115 -4.59 7.08 14.24
N LYS A 116 -3.79 6.27 14.94
CA LYS A 116 -3.23 6.63 16.25
C LYS A 116 -1.90 7.37 16.20
N PHE A 117 -1.22 7.39 15.05
CA PHE A 117 0.12 7.94 14.95
C PHE A 117 0.21 9.43 15.34
N GLY A 118 -0.84 10.22 15.05
CA GLY A 118 -0.92 11.63 15.47
C GLY A 118 -0.88 11.79 16.99
N ALA A 119 -1.65 10.97 17.72
CA ALA A 119 -1.64 10.95 19.18
C ALA A 119 -0.28 10.48 19.73
N GLN A 120 0.31 9.44 19.13
CA GLN A 120 1.64 8.95 19.54
C GLN A 120 2.73 10.02 19.37
N LEU A 121 2.65 10.88 18.35
CA LEU A 121 3.58 12.01 18.21
C LEU A 121 3.43 12.99 19.38
N ILE A 122 2.19 13.31 19.79
CA ILE A 122 1.91 14.21 20.93
C ILE A 122 2.46 13.61 22.22
N ASP A 123 2.21 12.32 22.47
CA ASP A 123 2.68 11.61 23.67
C ASP A 123 4.22 11.61 23.78
N HIS A 124 4.90 11.63 22.64
CA HIS A 124 6.36 11.76 22.56
C HIS A 124 6.87 13.21 22.49
N GLY A 125 6.01 14.19 22.80
CA GLY A 125 6.36 15.62 22.87
C GLY A 125 6.53 16.30 21.51
N MET A 126 6.08 15.67 20.42
CA MET A 126 6.11 16.24 19.06
C MET A 126 4.75 16.83 18.70
N LYS A 127 4.75 17.95 17.98
CA LYS A 127 3.53 18.56 17.45
C LYS A 127 3.21 17.99 16.06
N PRO A 128 2.07 17.31 15.86
CA PRO A 128 1.63 16.92 14.53
C PRO A 128 1.42 18.17 13.66
N SER A 129 1.86 18.11 12.41
CA SER A 129 1.51 19.13 11.42
C SER A 129 0.06 18.92 10.98
N THR A 130 -0.78 19.95 11.05
CA THR A 130 -2.18 19.90 10.60
C THR A 130 -2.31 19.39 9.15
N LYS A 131 -1.39 19.77 8.27
CA LYS A 131 -1.39 19.32 6.87
C LYS A 131 -1.05 17.83 6.74
N SER A 132 -0.07 17.35 7.50
CA SER A 132 0.30 15.94 7.51
C SER A 132 -0.84 15.09 8.08
N ASP A 133 -1.43 15.55 9.19
CA ASP A 133 -2.53 14.87 9.87
C ASP A 133 -3.79 14.76 9.00
N ALA A 134 -4.15 15.84 8.28
CA ALA A 134 -5.25 15.80 7.31
C ALA A 134 -4.99 14.80 6.17
N THR A 135 -3.76 14.74 5.65
CA THR A 135 -3.37 13.77 4.62
C THR A 135 -3.43 12.34 5.16
N HIS A 136 -3.05 12.13 6.41
CA HIS A 136 -3.09 10.82 7.07
C HIS A 136 -4.54 10.37 7.28
N SER A 137 -5.39 11.24 7.80
CA SER A 137 -6.83 10.99 7.99
C SER A 137 -7.53 10.67 6.67
N PHE A 138 -7.19 11.41 5.60
CA PHE A 138 -7.71 11.11 4.26
C PHE A 138 -7.33 9.69 3.81
N PHE A 139 -6.08 9.28 3.99
CA PHE A 139 -5.63 7.94 3.61
C PHE A 139 -6.24 6.84 4.49
N VAL A 140 -6.42 7.08 5.78
CA VAL A 140 -7.15 6.17 6.69
C VAL A 140 -8.57 5.96 6.19
N GLY A 141 -9.28 7.03 5.83
CA GLY A 141 -10.64 6.92 5.28
C GLY A 141 -10.71 6.12 3.97
N ILE A 142 -9.64 6.11 3.16
CA ILE A 142 -9.55 5.25 1.97
C ILE A 142 -9.42 3.77 2.38
N LEU A 143 -8.55 3.46 3.34
CA LEU A 143 -8.35 2.09 3.83
C LEU A 143 -9.61 1.55 4.53
N GLU A 144 -10.31 2.39 5.28
CA GLU A 144 -11.60 2.03 5.90
C GLU A 144 -12.65 1.70 4.84
N LYS A 145 -12.76 2.49 3.77
CA LYS A 145 -13.66 2.18 2.65
C LYS A 145 -13.30 0.87 1.96
N VAL A 146 -12.02 0.60 1.75
CA VAL A 146 -11.56 -0.70 1.22
C VAL A 146 -12.02 -1.85 2.13
N ARG A 147 -11.86 -1.69 3.45
CA ARG A 147 -12.33 -2.69 4.41
C ARG A 147 -13.83 -2.89 4.31
N ASP A 148 -14.61 -1.82 4.25
CA ASP A 148 -16.07 -1.92 4.20
C ASP A 148 -16.59 -2.59 2.92
N VAL A 149 -15.97 -2.29 1.76
CA VAL A 149 -16.28 -2.97 0.49
C VAL A 149 -15.99 -4.46 0.56
N LEU A 150 -14.86 -4.84 1.17
CA LEU A 150 -14.41 -6.24 1.24
C LEU A 150 -14.99 -7.01 2.42
N ARG A 151 -15.58 -6.33 3.42
CA ARG A 151 -16.11 -6.92 4.65
C ARG A 151 -17.07 -8.10 4.42
N PRO A 152 -17.99 -8.10 3.45
CA PRO A 152 -18.85 -9.26 3.19
C PRO A 152 -18.09 -10.52 2.73
N ARG A 153 -16.81 -10.38 2.37
CA ARG A 153 -15.91 -11.46 1.91
C ARG A 153 -14.80 -11.78 2.91
N MET A 154 -14.74 -11.07 4.02
CA MET A 154 -13.80 -11.35 5.12
C MET A 154 -14.32 -12.49 5.99
N PRO A 155 -13.44 -13.28 6.63
CA PRO A 155 -13.85 -14.22 7.64
C PRO A 155 -14.59 -13.48 8.77
N ALA A 156 -15.64 -14.10 9.32
CA ALA A 156 -16.24 -13.60 10.55
C ALA A 156 -15.15 -13.58 11.64
N GLY A 157 -14.99 -12.43 12.30
CA GLY A 157 -13.96 -12.24 13.34
C GLY A 157 -14.00 -13.39 14.34
N THR A 158 -12.82 -13.95 14.62
CA THR A 158 -12.64 -14.93 15.70
C THR A 158 -12.64 -14.23 17.05
#